data_AF-A0A2M7WCU8-F1
#
_entry.id   AF-A0A2M7WCU8-F1
#
_cell.length_a   1.000
_cell.length_b   1.000
_cell.length_c   1.000
_cell.angle_alpha   90.00
_cell.angle_beta   90.00
_cell.angle_gamma   90.00
#
_symmetry.space_group_name_H-M   'P 1'
#
loop_
_entity.id
_entity.type
_entity.pdbx_description
1 polymer ?
#
loop_
_entity_poly.entity_id
_entity_poly.type
_entity_poly.pdbx_seq_one_letter_code
_entity_poly.pdbx_strand_id
1 'polypeptide(L)'
;MGRVVDAAGAFGNLPAGVADVVAQAIALRGTEPDRAEMLMWKAQAADPTSLEMYVGLAKFYLHAGRLKQSRIALDLGYGEASRQGRISGDWRDLTAEELRLAGDVGRKALLFMKGRAFIRLRQGHVEESWALLDRLAELDPDDGVGAETIRALARACGPEEGEQAERLGPEAGLRQAS
;
A
#
# COMPACT_ATOMS: atom_id res chain seq x y z
N MET A 1 -21.36 -16.88 -12.94
CA MET A 1 -21.76 -16.48 -11.57
C MET A 1 -20.51 -16.02 -10.81
N GLY A 2 -20.04 -14.80 -11.07
CA GLY A 2 -18.87 -14.26 -10.38
C GLY A 2 -19.26 -13.87 -8.97
N ARG A 3 -18.55 -14.40 -7.96
CA ARG A 3 -18.72 -13.92 -6.57
C ARG A 3 -18.41 -12.43 -6.58
N VAL A 4 -19.44 -11.62 -6.35
CA VAL A 4 -19.29 -10.31 -5.74
C VAL A 4 -18.66 -10.62 -4.40
N VAL A 5 -17.34 -10.62 -4.34
CA VAL A 5 -16.62 -10.51 -3.07
C VAL A 5 -17.24 -9.31 -2.39
N ASP A 6 -17.85 -9.56 -1.23
CA ASP A 6 -18.61 -8.57 -0.49
C ASP A 6 -17.76 -7.31 -0.39
N ALA A 7 -18.13 -6.29 -1.15
CA ALA A 7 -17.30 -5.12 -1.27
C ALA A 7 -17.28 -4.35 0.07
N ALA A 8 -18.27 -4.58 0.94
CA ALA A 8 -18.26 -4.13 2.32
C ALA A 8 -17.32 -4.97 3.21
N GLY A 9 -17.14 -6.26 2.92
CA GLY A 9 -16.20 -7.14 3.62
C GLY A 9 -14.73 -6.71 3.52
N ALA A 10 -14.37 -5.87 2.55
CA ALA A 10 -13.04 -5.29 2.44
C ALA A 10 -12.72 -4.18 3.46
N PHE A 11 -13.73 -3.74 4.23
CA PHE A 11 -13.71 -2.63 5.19
C PHE A 11 -13.92 -3.08 6.65
N GLY A 12 -13.83 -4.38 6.93
CA GLY A 12 -13.96 -4.91 8.30
C GLY A 12 -15.36 -4.75 8.89
N ASN A 13 -15.45 -4.77 10.22
CA ASN A 13 -16.73 -4.65 10.93
C ASN A 13 -17.13 -3.18 11.06
N LEU A 14 -17.87 -2.67 10.07
CA LEU A 14 -18.41 -1.30 10.09
C LEU A 14 -19.74 -1.23 10.85
N PRO A 15 -20.04 -0.12 11.55
CA PRO A 15 -21.39 0.12 12.07
C PRO A 15 -22.43 0.01 10.96
N ALA A 16 -23.64 -0.51 11.25
CA ALA A 16 -24.66 -0.79 10.23
C ALA A 16 -24.96 0.41 9.32
N GLY A 17 -25.05 1.63 9.87
CA GLY A 17 -25.25 2.85 9.06
C GLY A 17 -24.05 3.30 8.23
N VAL A 18 -22.83 2.87 8.57
CA VAL A 18 -21.61 3.15 7.82
C VAL A 18 -21.42 2.11 6.70
N ALA A 19 -21.73 0.85 6.97
CA ALA A 19 -21.66 -0.24 6.00
C ALA A 19 -22.53 0.04 4.75
N ASP A 20 -23.77 0.49 4.96
CA ASP A 20 -24.69 0.81 3.86
C ASP A 20 -24.18 1.98 2.99
N VAL A 21 -23.62 3.01 3.63
CA VAL A 21 -23.04 4.17 2.93
C VAL A 21 -21.82 3.77 2.11
N VAL A 22 -20.95 2.91 2.66
CA VAL A 22 -19.78 2.38 1.96
C VAL A 22 -20.20 1.50 0.79
N ALA A 23 -21.19 0.62 0.96
CA ALA A 23 -21.72 -0.21 -0.11
C ALA A 23 -22.28 0.65 -1.26
N GLN A 24 -23.03 1.71 -0.94
CA GLN A 24 -23.53 2.67 -1.93
C GLN A 24 -22.39 3.38 -2.66
N ALA A 25 -21.36 3.84 -1.94
CA ALA A 25 -20.20 4.49 -2.54
C ALA A 25 -19.50 3.57 -3.56
N ILE A 26 -19.32 2.30 -3.21
CA ILE A 26 -18.66 1.31 -4.07
C ILE A 26 -19.47 1.04 -5.33
N ALA A 27 -20.81 0.98 -5.22
CA ALA A 27 -21.70 0.78 -6.37
C ALA A 27 -21.63 1.96 -7.35
N LEU A 28 -21.47 3.19 -6.83
CA LEU A 28 -21.40 4.40 -7.63
C LEU A 28 -20.03 4.70 -8.21
N ARG A 29 -18.96 4.01 -7.78
CA ARG A 29 -17.58 4.37 -8.13
C ARG A 29 -17.29 4.48 -9.64
N GLY A 30 -18.00 3.71 -10.46
CA GLY A 30 -17.81 3.67 -11.91
C GLY A 30 -18.71 4.62 -12.69
N THR A 31 -19.81 5.08 -12.10
CA THR A 31 -20.84 5.89 -12.77
C THR A 31 -20.90 7.32 -12.25
N GLU A 32 -20.75 7.51 -10.94
CA GLU A 32 -20.80 8.80 -10.25
C GLU A 32 -19.59 8.92 -9.28
N PRO A 33 -18.35 9.05 -9.79
CA PRO A 33 -17.13 8.96 -8.98
C PRO A 33 -17.05 10.02 -7.88
N ASP A 34 -17.51 11.25 -8.14
CA ASP A 34 -17.50 12.34 -7.15
C ASP A 34 -18.49 12.06 -6.02
N ARG A 35 -19.66 11.50 -6.35
CA ARG A 35 -20.67 11.10 -5.37
C ARG A 35 -20.18 9.90 -4.54
N ALA A 36 -19.52 8.95 -5.17
CA ALA A 36 -18.88 7.84 -4.48
C ALA A 36 -17.82 8.32 -3.48
N GLU A 37 -16.94 9.23 -3.89
CA GLU A 37 -15.92 9.82 -3.00
C GLU A 37 -16.56 10.59 -1.83
N MET A 38 -17.60 11.38 -2.10
CA MET A 38 -18.35 12.08 -1.05
C MET A 38 -18.95 11.11 -0.02
N LEU A 39 -19.53 9.99 -0.47
CA LEU A 39 -20.09 8.97 0.43
C LEU A 39 -19.00 8.28 1.26
N MET A 40 -17.84 7.99 0.67
CA MET A 40 -16.69 7.44 1.41
C MET A 40 -16.22 8.35 2.53
N TRP A 41 -16.12 9.66 2.27
CA TRP A 41 -15.76 10.63 3.30
C TRP A 41 -16.87 10.85 4.33
N LYS A 42 -18.14 10.78 3.93
CA LYS A 42 -19.27 10.78 4.87
C LYS A 42 -19.21 9.58 5.82
N ALA A 43 -18.89 8.40 5.30
CA ALA A 43 -18.69 7.20 6.10
C ALA A 43 -17.52 7.35 7.08
N GLN A 44 -16.38 7.90 6.61
CA GLN A 44 -15.23 8.15 7.48
C GLN A 44 -15.52 9.20 8.55
N ALA A 45 -16.26 10.26 8.24
CA ALA A 45 -16.63 11.28 9.21
C ALA A 45 -17.57 10.78 10.31
N ALA A 46 -18.33 9.71 10.04
CA ALA A 46 -19.19 9.07 11.04
C ALA A 46 -18.38 8.29 12.08
N ASP A 47 -17.19 7.79 11.72
CA ASP A 47 -16.25 7.14 12.62
C ASP A 47 -14.79 7.46 12.25
N PRO A 48 -14.27 8.63 12.70
CA PRO A 48 -12.93 9.08 12.32
C PRO A 48 -11.79 8.24 12.87
N THR A 49 -12.04 7.40 13.87
CA THR A 49 -11.04 6.52 14.51
C THR A 49 -10.99 5.14 13.87
N SER A 50 -11.88 4.83 12.92
CA SER A 50 -11.86 3.55 12.22
C SER A 50 -10.65 3.42 11.30
N LEU A 51 -9.68 2.61 11.72
CA LEU A 51 -8.52 2.26 10.88
C LEU A 51 -8.94 1.53 9.60
N GLU A 52 -10.03 0.75 9.67
CA GLU A 52 -10.56 0.06 8.50
C GLU A 52 -11.10 1.03 7.43
N MET A 53 -11.67 2.16 7.86
CA MET A 53 -12.12 3.20 6.93
C MET A 53 -10.95 3.80 6.13
N TYR A 54 -9.79 4.02 6.75
CA TYR A 54 -8.60 4.51 6.03
C TYR A 54 -8.04 3.46 5.06
N VAL A 55 -8.00 2.18 5.45
CA VAL A 55 -7.62 1.08 4.55
C VAL A 55 -8.57 1.03 3.35
N GLY A 56 -9.87 1.17 3.63
CA GLY A 56 -10.93 1.22 2.65
C GLY A 56 -10.82 2.37 1.65
N LEU A 57 -10.61 3.60 2.15
CA LEU A 57 -10.34 4.78 1.33
C LEU A 57 -9.12 4.59 0.43
N ALA A 58 -8.02 4.07 0.99
CA ALA A 58 -6.82 3.80 0.21
C ALA A 58 -7.08 2.82 -0.94
N LYS A 59 -7.82 1.73 -0.69
CA LYS A 59 -8.26 0.79 -1.72
C LYS A 59 -9.19 1.46 -2.74
N PHE A 60 -10.18 2.22 -2.30
CA PHE A 60 -11.12 2.93 -3.19
C PHE A 60 -10.35 3.78 -4.23
N TYR A 61 -9.37 4.57 -3.78
CA TYR A 61 -8.54 5.37 -4.68
C TYR A 61 -7.60 4.55 -5.56
N LEU A 62 -7.05 3.44 -5.05
CA LEU A 62 -6.21 2.53 -5.84
C LEU A 62 -6.96 1.92 -7.02
N HIS A 63 -8.21 1.49 -6.82
CA HIS A 63 -9.05 0.96 -7.91
C HIS A 63 -9.33 2.01 -8.99
N ALA A 64 -9.35 3.30 -8.63
CA ALA A 64 -9.50 4.42 -9.55
C ALA A 64 -8.17 4.94 -10.12
N GLY A 65 -7.03 4.33 -9.80
CA GLY A 65 -5.70 4.82 -10.20
C GLY A 65 -5.27 6.15 -9.56
N ARG A 66 -6.00 6.64 -8.56
CA ARG A 66 -5.79 7.92 -7.87
C ARG A 66 -4.71 7.80 -6.79
N LEU A 67 -3.47 7.62 -7.22
CA LEU A 67 -2.33 7.31 -6.32
C LEU A 67 -2.09 8.39 -5.25
N LYS A 68 -2.24 9.67 -5.60
CA LYS A 68 -2.05 10.79 -4.65
C LYS A 68 -3.06 10.74 -3.51
N GLN A 69 -4.34 10.55 -3.82
CA GLN A 69 -5.42 10.47 -2.84
C GLN A 69 -5.30 9.19 -1.99
N SER A 70 -4.91 8.07 -2.61
CA SER A 70 -4.63 6.84 -1.88
C SER A 70 -3.52 7.05 -0.83
N ARG A 71 -2.43 7.72 -1.22
CA ARG A 71 -1.35 8.07 -0.28
C ARG A 71 -1.86 8.94 0.88
N ILE A 72 -2.68 9.95 0.61
CA ILE A 72 -3.25 10.80 1.67
C ILE A 72 -4.06 9.95 2.66
N ALA A 73 -4.90 9.02 2.18
CA ALA A 73 -5.66 8.12 3.05
C ALA A 73 -4.74 7.21 3.89
N LEU A 74 -3.66 6.69 3.32
CA LEU A 74 -2.66 5.89 4.03
C LEU A 74 -1.91 6.71 5.10
N ASP A 75 -1.53 7.94 4.77
CA ASP A 75 -0.81 8.83 5.69
C ASP A 75 -1.72 9.25 6.87
N LEU A 76 -3.00 9.54 6.61
CA LEU A 76 -4.00 9.79 7.66
C LEU A 76 -4.24 8.56 8.53
N GLY A 77 -4.38 7.38 7.91
CA GLY A 77 -4.56 6.12 8.62
C GLY A 77 -3.36 5.76 9.51
N TYR A 78 -2.14 5.96 9.01
CA TYR A 78 -0.92 5.77 9.80
C TYR A 78 -0.86 6.73 10.98
N GLY A 79 -1.22 8.02 10.78
CA GLY A 79 -1.28 9.00 11.86
C GLY A 79 -2.29 8.61 12.96
N GLU A 80 -3.47 8.13 12.56
CA GLU A 80 -4.48 7.67 13.52
C GLU A 80 -4.06 6.37 14.23
N ALA A 81 -3.45 5.42 13.53
CA ALA A 81 -2.87 4.23 14.14
C ALA A 81 -1.75 4.59 15.13
N SER A 82 -0.91 5.57 14.78
CA SER A 82 0.16 6.07 15.65
C SER A 82 -0.41 6.63 16.95
N ARG A 83 -1.48 7.42 16.84
CA ARG A 83 -2.19 8.00 17.98
C ARG A 83 -2.84 6.93 18.87
N GLN A 84 -3.53 5.95 18.28
CA GLN A 84 -4.22 4.88 19.02
C GLN A 84 -3.24 3.91 19.69
N GLY A 85 -2.19 3.52 18.97
CA GLY A 85 -1.20 2.55 19.43
C GLY A 85 -0.13 3.16 20.34
N ARG A 86 -0.08 4.49 20.47
CA ARG A 86 1.01 5.23 21.13
C ARG A 86 2.38 4.83 20.57
N ILE A 87 2.44 4.72 19.24
CA ILE A 87 3.66 4.36 18.51
C ILE A 87 4.20 5.58 17.77
N SER A 88 5.46 5.50 17.34
CA SER A 88 6.14 6.56 16.62
C SER A 88 5.41 7.01 15.34
N GLY A 89 5.24 8.34 15.21
CA GLY A 89 4.58 8.98 14.07
C GLY A 89 5.43 9.06 12.80
N ASP A 90 6.75 8.93 12.91
CA ASP A 90 7.62 8.58 11.78
C ASP A 90 7.89 7.06 11.83
N TRP A 91 7.70 6.40 10.70
CA TRP A 91 7.93 4.97 10.53
C TRP A 91 9.40 4.59 10.65
N ARG A 92 10.31 5.56 10.48
CA ARG A 92 11.76 5.38 10.66
C ARG A 92 12.12 5.15 12.13
N ASP A 93 11.39 5.78 13.03
CA ASP A 93 11.63 5.70 14.47
C ASP A 93 10.84 4.56 15.13
N LEU A 94 9.83 4.03 14.44
CA LEU A 94 8.96 2.96 14.91
C LEU A 94 9.72 1.68 15.27
N THR A 95 9.49 1.13 16.45
CA THR A 95 10.17 -0.06 16.98
C THR A 95 9.27 -1.30 17.00
N ALA A 96 9.88 -2.49 17.03
CA ALA A 96 9.15 -3.75 17.18
C ALA A 96 8.42 -3.84 18.54
N GLU A 97 8.97 -3.24 19.60
CA GLU A 97 8.33 -3.22 20.91
C GLU A 97 7.05 -2.38 20.92
N GLU A 98 7.08 -1.18 20.33
CA GLU A 98 5.89 -0.33 20.14
C GLU A 98 4.78 -1.09 19.40
N LEU A 99 5.13 -1.77 18.31
CA LEU A 99 4.18 -2.58 17.54
C LEU A 99 3.58 -3.73 18.36
N ARG A 100 4.42 -4.46 19.11
CA ARG A 100 3.98 -5.54 19.98
C ARG A 100 3.01 -5.05 21.05
N LEU A 101 3.29 -3.90 21.67
CA LEU A 101 2.42 -3.29 22.67
C LEU A 101 1.11 -2.77 22.07
N ALA A 102 1.14 -2.27 20.82
CA ALA A 102 -0.03 -1.77 20.11
C ALA A 102 -0.96 -2.88 19.57
N GLY A 103 -0.48 -4.14 19.51
CA GLY A 103 -1.28 -5.29 19.07
C GLY A 103 -1.86 -5.09 17.66
N ASP A 104 -3.17 -5.28 17.50
CA ASP A 104 -3.85 -5.14 16.21
C ASP A 104 -3.70 -3.75 15.58
N VAL A 105 -3.61 -2.68 16.39
CA VAL A 105 -3.35 -1.33 15.89
C VAL A 105 -1.96 -1.24 15.25
N GLY A 106 -0.96 -1.89 15.86
CA GLY A 106 0.39 -2.00 15.29
C GLY A 106 0.36 -2.72 13.94
N ARG A 107 -0.40 -3.81 13.83
CA ARG A 107 -0.59 -4.52 12.55
C ARG A 107 -1.22 -3.63 11.47
N LYS A 108 -2.17 -2.76 11.85
CA LYS A 108 -2.75 -1.77 10.91
C LYS A 108 -1.73 -0.71 10.49
N ALA A 109 -0.88 -0.24 11.40
CA ALA A 109 0.21 0.68 11.06
C ALA A 109 1.15 0.10 9.99
N LEU A 110 1.53 -1.17 10.14
CA LEU A 110 2.33 -1.90 9.14
C LEU A 110 1.61 -2.03 7.80
N LEU A 111 0.29 -2.25 7.79
CA LEU A 111 -0.49 -2.29 6.55
C LEU A 111 -0.49 -0.93 5.83
N PHE A 112 -0.56 0.19 6.57
CA PHE A 112 -0.44 1.52 5.97
C PHE A 112 0.95 1.77 5.39
N MET A 113 2.02 1.35 6.09
CA MET A 113 3.39 1.39 5.56
C MET A 113 3.55 0.57 4.28
N LYS A 114 3.01 -0.66 4.24
CA LYS A 114 3.00 -1.50 3.03
C LYS A 114 2.28 -0.80 1.87
N GLY A 115 1.13 -0.18 2.14
CA GLY A 115 0.39 0.61 1.16
C GLY A 115 1.25 1.75 0.60
N ARG A 116 1.97 2.48 1.48
CA ARG A 116 2.87 3.57 1.07
C ARG A 116 4.01 3.06 0.19
N ALA A 117 4.60 1.91 0.53
CA ALA A 117 5.66 1.28 -0.28
C ALA A 117 5.16 0.98 -1.69
N PHE A 118 3.96 0.42 -1.82
CA PHE A 118 3.33 0.16 -3.11
C PHE A 118 3.07 1.45 -3.90
N ILE A 119 2.53 2.49 -3.27
CA ILE A 119 2.29 3.77 -3.95
C ILE A 119 3.61 4.39 -4.42
N ARG A 120 4.66 4.38 -3.60
CA ARG A 120 5.98 4.89 -3.98
C ARG A 120 6.56 4.15 -5.18
N LEU A 121 6.46 2.82 -5.19
CA LEU A 121 6.86 2.00 -6.34
C LEU A 121 6.10 2.41 -7.60
N ARG A 122 4.77 2.53 -7.53
CA ARG A 122 3.92 2.92 -8.67
C ARG A 122 4.16 4.34 -9.18
N GLN A 123 4.75 5.21 -8.35
CA GLN A 123 5.15 6.56 -8.71
C GLN A 123 6.59 6.64 -9.27
N GLY A 124 7.32 5.51 -9.35
CA GLY A 124 8.72 5.49 -9.78
C GLY A 124 9.71 5.89 -8.67
N HIS A 125 9.24 6.12 -7.44
CA HIS A 125 10.09 6.38 -6.28
C HIS A 125 10.60 5.06 -5.70
N VAL A 126 11.42 4.35 -6.48
CA VAL A 126 11.87 2.99 -6.18
C VAL A 126 12.69 2.94 -4.88
N GLU A 127 13.62 3.87 -4.67
CA GLU A 127 14.44 3.94 -3.46
C GLU A 127 13.60 4.13 -2.19
N GLU A 128 12.62 5.04 -2.21
CA GLU A 128 11.70 5.24 -1.09
C GLU A 128 10.83 4.00 -0.83
N SER A 129 10.47 3.27 -1.88
CA SER A 129 9.73 2.01 -1.75
C SER A 129 10.58 0.95 -1.05
N TRP A 130 11.84 0.77 -1.47
CA TRP A 130 12.77 -0.16 -0.82
C TRP A 130 13.03 0.19 0.64
N ALA A 131 13.25 1.46 0.97
CA ALA A 131 13.45 1.89 2.35
C ALA A 131 12.25 1.53 3.26
N LEU A 132 11.02 1.66 2.76
CA LEU A 132 9.82 1.22 3.48
C LEU A 132 9.76 -0.31 3.60
N LEU A 133 10.10 -1.04 2.54
CA LEU A 133 10.09 -2.51 2.53
C LEU A 133 11.15 -3.12 3.44
N ASP A 134 12.33 -2.52 3.52
CA ASP A 134 13.39 -2.95 4.43
C ASP A 134 12.98 -2.74 5.87
N ARG A 135 12.39 -1.58 6.18
CA ARG A 135 11.84 -1.35 7.52
C ARG A 135 10.70 -2.31 7.87
N LEU A 136 9.84 -2.63 6.90
CA LEU A 136 8.79 -3.65 7.10
C LEU A 136 9.38 -5.02 7.42
N ALA A 137 10.44 -5.45 6.73
CA ALA A 137 11.10 -6.73 6.99
C ALA A 137 11.76 -6.80 8.38
N GLU A 138 12.28 -5.66 8.88
CA GLU A 138 12.83 -5.57 10.24
C GLU A 138 11.74 -5.63 11.32
N LEU A 139 10.59 -5.00 11.07
CA LEU A 139 9.48 -4.86 12.03
C LEU A 139 8.50 -6.05 12.01
N ASP A 140 8.39 -6.76 10.90
CA ASP A 140 7.51 -7.92 10.68
C ASP A 140 8.28 -9.05 9.97
N PRO A 141 9.21 -9.74 10.66
CA PRO A 141 10.07 -10.76 10.05
C PRO A 141 9.32 -11.95 9.45
N ASP A 142 8.12 -12.23 9.96
CA ASP A 142 7.26 -13.33 9.50
C ASP A 142 6.37 -12.94 8.30
N ASP A 143 6.50 -11.70 7.80
CA ASP A 143 5.70 -11.13 6.72
C ASP A 143 4.18 -11.23 6.97
N GLY A 144 3.74 -11.02 8.21
CA GLY A 144 2.35 -11.13 8.64
C GLY A 144 1.40 -10.13 7.96
N VAL A 145 1.92 -9.04 7.37
CA VAL A 145 1.16 -8.12 6.50
C VAL A 145 1.39 -8.34 5.00
N GLY A 146 2.28 -9.25 4.60
CA GLY A 146 2.49 -9.64 3.20
C GLY A 146 3.26 -8.62 2.35
N ALA A 147 4.18 -7.85 2.94
CA ALA A 147 5.05 -6.90 2.26
C ALA A 147 5.92 -7.54 1.17
N GLU A 148 6.23 -8.84 1.26
CA GLU A 148 7.05 -9.55 0.25
C GLU A 148 6.42 -9.50 -1.15
N THR A 149 5.09 -9.46 -1.25
CA THR A 149 4.42 -9.29 -2.55
C THR A 149 4.84 -7.98 -3.24
N ILE A 150 5.00 -6.90 -2.48
CA ILE A 150 5.44 -5.61 -3.03
C ILE A 150 6.94 -5.64 -3.32
N ARG A 151 7.73 -6.33 -2.48
CA ARG A 151 9.16 -6.54 -2.74
C ARG A 151 9.39 -7.31 -4.05
N ALA A 152 8.62 -8.37 -4.30
CA ALA A 152 8.67 -9.12 -5.56
C ALA A 152 8.36 -8.24 -6.78
N LEU A 153 7.35 -7.35 -6.68
CA LEU A 153 7.06 -6.37 -7.73
C LEU A 153 8.22 -5.38 -7.91
N ALA A 154 8.81 -4.88 -6.82
CA ALA A 154 9.93 -3.95 -6.89
C ALA A 154 11.16 -4.57 -7.56
N ARG A 155 11.44 -5.87 -7.33
CA ARG A 155 12.50 -6.61 -8.03
C ARG A 155 12.24 -6.70 -9.53
N ALA A 156 11.01 -6.97 -9.93
CA ALA A 156 10.62 -7.03 -11.35
C ALA A 156 10.66 -5.67 -12.05
N CYS A 157 10.63 -4.56 -11.30
CA CYS A 157 10.82 -3.20 -11.80
C CYS A 157 12.27 -2.71 -11.68
N GLY A 158 13.19 -3.51 -11.13
CA GLY A 158 14.62 -3.22 -11.14
C GLY A 158 15.14 -3.04 -12.57
N PRO A 159 16.29 -2.38 -12.76
CA PRO A 159 16.81 -2.10 -14.10
C PRO A 159 16.83 -3.40 -14.88
N GLU A 160 16.19 -3.42 -16.06
CA GLU A 160 16.41 -4.50 -17.00
C GLU A 160 17.92 -4.63 -17.15
N GLU A 161 18.46 -5.81 -16.87
CA GLU A 161 19.87 -6.11 -17.09
C GLU A 161 20.19 -5.73 -18.54
N GLY A 162 20.84 -4.59 -18.71
CA GLY A 162 21.46 -4.19 -19.95
C GLY A 162 22.63 -5.10 -20.23
N GLU A 163 22.36 -6.32 -20.69
CA GLU A 163 23.39 -7.21 -21.25
C GLU A 163 22.85 -7.98 -22.47
N GLN A 164 22.22 -7.23 -23.39
CA GLN A 164 22.37 -7.49 -24.82
C GLN A 164 23.68 -6.88 -25.38
N ALA A 165 24.62 -6.48 -24.51
CA ALA A 165 25.88 -5.82 -24.86
C ALA A 165 27.10 -6.77 -24.98
N GLU A 166 27.00 -8.06 -24.63
CA GLU A 166 28.12 -9.03 -24.77
C GLU A 166 27.95 -10.04 -25.93
N ARG A 167 27.09 -9.76 -26.92
CA ARG A 167 27.00 -10.58 -28.16
C ARG A 167 27.45 -9.86 -29.44
N LEU A 168 27.96 -8.64 -29.32
CA LEU A 168 28.61 -7.93 -30.41
C LEU A 168 29.92 -7.30 -29.92
N GLY A 169 30.90 -8.16 -29.60
CA GLY A 169 32.30 -7.78 -29.56
C GLY A 169 32.89 -7.80 -30.98
N PRO A 170 33.52 -6.72 -31.46
CA PRO A 170 34.23 -6.69 -32.73
C PRO A 170 35.62 -7.34 -32.58
N GLU A 171 36.17 -7.80 -33.72
CA GLU A 171 37.60 -8.17 -33.89
C GLU A 171 38.06 -9.55 -33.37
N ALA A 172 37.62 -10.62 -34.06
CA ALA A 172 38.47 -11.80 -34.20
C ALA A 172 39.70 -11.41 -35.06
N GLY A 173 40.85 -11.40 -34.40
CA GLY A 173 42.13 -10.87 -34.86
C GLY A 173 42.57 -11.31 -36.26
N LEU A 174 42.90 -10.31 -37.08
CA LEU A 174 43.85 -10.43 -38.18
C LEU A 174 45.27 -10.25 -37.63
N ARG A 175 46.08 -11.31 -37.74
CA ARG A 175 47.54 -11.38 -38.06
C ARG A 175 48.09 -12.74 -37.58
N GLN A 176 48.15 -13.74 -38.46
CA GLN A 176 49.29 -14.13 -39.31
C GLN A 176 50.48 -14.76 -38.56
N ALA A 177 50.82 -16.00 -38.94
CA ALA A 177 52.19 -16.41 -39.21
C ALA A 177 52.18 -17.57 -40.23
N SER A 178 52.80 -17.32 -41.39
CA SER A 178 53.45 -18.34 -42.22
C SER A 178 54.80 -18.68 -41.61
#